data_AF-A0AAJ7QET5-F1
#
_entry.id   AF-A0AAJ7QET5-F1
#
_cell.length_a   1.000
_cell.length_b   1.000
_cell.length_c   1.000
_cell.angle_alpha   90.00
_cell.angle_beta   90.00
_cell.angle_gamma   90.00
#
_symmetry.space_group_name_H-M   'P 1'
#
loop_
_entity.id
_entity.type
_entity.pdbx_description
1 polymer ?
#
loop_
_entity_poly.entity_id
_entity_poly.type
_entity_poly.pdbx_seq_one_letter_code
_entity_poly.pdbx_strand_id
1 'polypeptide(L)'
;MTSTRCNSNFRKRKRLVSKRSCCHKQTTEHNLNLLLSLHQIHSLNTDESAMTSKGAKETIASKLGFKSGSSACSKTEAELEKIRKENAHLRRKIDELAKRHIKPPDSDKSKLLERILSLETLRERNNQQLLVKEQELETLRQQLSARGGEVVASLQAQLEQRRKEAEQRDVMFQSLSQETENLKNKLVTVSARCQSLETQVTNGQVPPADLALVQDQLRDALEKNQQWLVYDQQREAYVQSVLARTLELEQQLAQAKQQQQQQQQQQQQQSKQEAGSDASANPVGPDKDAQLKSQYDQLLLGVQRDLESQKDQATRAQQELNVQKEQTLKAQTELQSQKEQVTRLQEEVLALQRRYEDKCSDLSSFLRRYEERSKELEEAKMQLQAERLGNRHAVSEERKVSSERADRMRVELENMDIRLEEERKRSAELLQQVNMLQKSLLSQNEEQRRIAALEQQIQLSAKDFENEKIDRQTMQHQLHKVLKELRKARDQIAKLESAKQPNARFSEPSSYNKLEFERLTIDDHPGLTSPSKVTNLLDESFLECPKCRTPYPTSRHRELLTHIDYCLA
;
A
#
# COMPACT_ATOMS: atom_id res chain seq x y z
N MET A 1 13.53 41.35 -2.07
CA MET A 1 12.99 40.15 -2.76
C MET A 1 12.06 39.28 -1.91
N THR A 2 11.86 39.51 -0.60
CA THR A 2 11.09 38.61 0.28
C THR A 2 9.57 38.66 0.07
N SER A 3 8.96 39.86 -0.05
CA SER A 3 7.50 40.06 -0.11
C SER A 3 6.81 39.25 -1.24
N THR A 4 7.39 39.24 -2.44
CA THR A 4 6.84 38.53 -3.61
C THR A 4 6.70 37.02 -3.40
N ARG A 5 7.57 36.43 -2.56
CA ARG A 5 7.57 34.99 -2.24
C ARG A 5 6.46 34.60 -1.26
N CYS A 6 6.02 35.54 -0.41
CA CYS A 6 4.88 35.31 0.49
C CYS A 6 3.54 35.36 -0.28
N ASN A 7 3.38 36.35 -1.15
CA ASN A 7 2.16 36.54 -1.95
C ASN A 7 1.85 35.36 -2.89
N SER A 8 2.88 34.74 -3.50
CA SER A 8 2.70 33.57 -4.35
C SER A 8 2.25 32.32 -3.58
N ASN A 9 2.77 32.12 -2.36
CA ASN A 9 2.34 31.03 -1.47
C ASN A 9 0.89 31.22 -0.98
N PHE A 10 0.47 32.45 -0.67
CA PHE A 10 -0.94 32.72 -0.29
C PHE A 10 -1.91 32.45 -1.44
N ARG A 11 -1.57 32.87 -2.68
CA ARG A 11 -2.35 32.54 -3.89
C ARG A 11 -2.39 31.04 -4.17
N LYS A 12 -1.29 30.30 -3.95
CA LYS A 12 -1.29 28.82 -4.03
C LYS A 12 -2.21 28.19 -2.98
N ARG A 13 -2.17 28.62 -1.72
CA ARG A 13 -3.06 28.12 -0.65
C ARG A 13 -4.54 28.35 -0.98
N LYS A 14 -4.96 29.54 -1.42
CA LYS A 14 -6.36 29.79 -1.83
C LYS A 14 -6.81 28.89 -2.99
N ARG A 15 -5.97 28.66 -4.00
CA ARG A 15 -6.29 27.72 -5.11
C ARG A 15 -6.39 26.26 -4.65
N LEU A 16 -5.57 25.83 -3.69
CA LEU A 16 -5.65 24.49 -3.09
C LEU A 16 -6.93 24.28 -2.25
N VAL A 17 -7.32 25.26 -1.44
CA VAL A 17 -8.58 25.19 -0.66
C VAL A 17 -9.80 25.17 -1.58
N SER A 18 -9.82 26.01 -2.63
CA SER A 18 -10.89 26.00 -3.63
C SER A 18 -10.99 24.67 -4.38
N LYS A 19 -9.87 24.08 -4.81
CA LYS A 19 -9.86 22.74 -5.43
C LYS A 19 -10.33 21.63 -4.47
N ARG A 20 -9.93 21.67 -3.19
CA ARG A 20 -10.43 20.71 -2.18
C ARG A 20 -11.94 20.83 -1.97
N SER A 21 -12.47 22.05 -1.87
CA SER A 21 -13.92 22.29 -1.72
C SER A 21 -14.72 21.81 -2.94
N CYS A 22 -14.24 22.07 -4.16
CA CYS A 22 -14.89 21.58 -5.39
C CYS A 22 -14.88 20.04 -5.46
N CYS A 23 -13.73 19.41 -5.20
CA CYS A 23 -13.60 17.95 -5.18
C CYS A 23 -14.53 17.32 -4.14
N HIS A 24 -14.59 17.88 -2.93
CA HIS A 24 -15.43 17.36 -1.85
C HIS A 24 -16.93 17.45 -2.18
N LYS A 25 -17.39 18.51 -2.87
CA LYS A 25 -18.76 18.59 -3.40
C LYS A 25 -19.05 17.49 -4.43
N GLN A 26 -18.14 17.26 -5.38
CA GLN A 26 -18.32 16.18 -6.36
C GLN A 26 -18.33 14.80 -5.69
N THR A 27 -17.53 14.57 -4.64
CA THR A 27 -17.57 13.32 -3.86
C THR A 27 -18.90 13.17 -3.11
N THR A 28 -19.44 14.21 -2.49
CA THR A 28 -20.72 14.11 -1.77
C THR A 28 -21.91 13.94 -2.71
N GLU A 29 -21.94 14.62 -3.85
CA GLU A 29 -22.95 14.42 -4.90
C GLU A 29 -22.87 13.01 -5.50
N HIS A 30 -21.67 12.47 -5.74
CA HIS A 30 -21.53 11.10 -6.24
C HIS A 30 -21.96 10.05 -5.20
N ASN A 31 -21.60 10.23 -3.93
CA ASN A 31 -22.02 9.35 -2.84
C ASN A 31 -23.54 9.38 -2.59
N LEU A 32 -24.20 10.54 -2.75
CA LEU A 32 -25.67 10.65 -2.66
C LEU A 32 -26.37 9.90 -3.80
N ASN A 33 -25.86 10.01 -5.04
CA ASN A 33 -26.39 9.24 -6.18
C ASN A 33 -26.14 7.73 -6.02
N LEU A 34 -25.01 7.33 -5.43
CA LEU A 34 -24.71 5.93 -5.12
C LEU A 34 -25.66 5.39 -4.03
N LEU A 35 -25.94 6.18 -2.99
CA LEU A 35 -26.91 5.84 -1.95
C LEU A 35 -28.34 5.71 -2.50
N LEU A 36 -28.79 6.62 -3.37
CA LEU A 36 -30.07 6.48 -4.07
C LEU A 36 -30.11 5.19 -4.91
N SER A 37 -29.04 4.89 -5.65
CA SER A 37 -28.95 3.68 -6.47
C SER A 37 -28.99 2.39 -5.63
N LEU A 38 -28.27 2.37 -4.50
CA LEU A 38 -28.30 1.25 -3.56
C LEU A 38 -29.67 1.09 -2.90
N HIS A 39 -30.35 2.19 -2.55
CA HIS A 39 -31.71 2.13 -2.02
C HIS A 39 -32.73 1.63 -3.07
N GLN A 40 -32.57 2.03 -4.34
CA GLN A 40 -33.36 1.52 -5.46
C GLN A 40 -33.18 0.01 -5.64
N ILE A 41 -31.94 -0.49 -5.58
CA ILE A 41 -31.62 -1.93 -5.69
C ILE A 41 -32.16 -2.70 -4.47
N HIS A 42 -31.96 -2.18 -3.25
CA HIS A 42 -32.44 -2.84 -2.04
C HIS A 42 -33.98 -2.89 -1.95
N SER A 43 -34.67 -1.89 -2.52
CA SER A 43 -36.13 -1.88 -2.65
C SER A 43 -36.67 -2.84 -3.71
N LEU A 44 -35.85 -3.28 -4.66
CA LEU A 44 -36.22 -4.33 -5.63
C LEU A 44 -35.97 -5.73 -5.05
N ASN A 45 -34.84 -5.92 -4.36
CA ASN A 45 -34.47 -7.22 -3.77
C ASN A 45 -35.30 -7.61 -2.54
N THR A 46 -36.00 -6.66 -1.90
CA THR A 46 -36.83 -6.96 -0.70
C THR A 46 -38.18 -7.60 -1.02
N ASP A 47 -38.70 -7.43 -2.24
CA ASP A 47 -39.93 -8.12 -2.68
C ASP A 47 -39.69 -9.61 -3.04
N GLU A 48 -38.44 -10.03 -3.26
CA GLU A 48 -38.12 -11.38 -3.75
C GLU A 48 -37.92 -12.42 -2.62
N SER A 49 -37.76 -11.99 -1.37
CA SER A 49 -37.28 -12.84 -0.25
C SER A 49 -38.38 -13.31 0.73
N ALA A 50 -39.61 -13.58 0.25
CA ALA A 50 -40.77 -13.80 1.11
C ALA A 50 -41.77 -14.92 0.71
N MET A 51 -41.34 -16.00 0.04
CA MET A 51 -42.22 -17.18 -0.22
C MET A 51 -41.50 -18.54 -0.16
N THR A 52 -41.64 -19.25 0.97
CA THR A 52 -41.16 -20.64 1.15
C THR A 52 -42.16 -21.55 1.90
N SER A 53 -43.39 -21.71 1.39
CA SER A 53 -44.27 -22.80 1.85
C SER A 53 -45.23 -23.33 0.77
N LYS A 54 -45.55 -24.62 0.83
CA LYS A 54 -46.43 -25.34 -0.11
C LYS A 54 -47.91 -25.07 0.22
N GLY A 55 -48.54 -24.09 -0.43
CA GLY A 55 -49.98 -23.85 -0.20
C GLY A 55 -50.72 -22.90 -1.15
N ALA A 56 -50.13 -22.43 -2.26
CA ALA A 56 -50.65 -21.25 -2.98
C ALA A 56 -50.82 -21.42 -4.51
N LYS A 57 -51.33 -22.57 -4.99
CA LYS A 57 -51.53 -22.77 -6.45
C LYS A 57 -52.84 -22.24 -7.04
N GLU A 58 -53.86 -21.96 -6.23
CA GLU A 58 -55.15 -21.43 -6.71
C GLU A 58 -55.34 -19.94 -6.36
N THR A 59 -54.87 -19.52 -5.19
CA THR A 59 -55.09 -18.15 -4.65
C THR A 59 -54.36 -17.05 -5.43
N ILE A 60 -53.27 -17.38 -6.14
CA ILE A 60 -52.46 -16.39 -6.89
C ILE A 60 -53.17 -15.93 -8.19
N ALA A 61 -53.89 -16.84 -8.86
CA ALA A 61 -54.63 -16.52 -10.09
C ALA A 61 -55.67 -15.40 -9.86
N SER A 62 -56.26 -15.35 -8.66
CA SER A 62 -57.29 -14.37 -8.29
C SER A 62 -56.75 -13.00 -7.86
N LYS A 63 -55.45 -12.87 -7.59
CA LYS A 63 -54.84 -11.60 -7.11
C LYS A 63 -53.93 -10.89 -8.12
N LEU A 64 -53.49 -11.55 -9.19
CA LEU A 64 -52.67 -10.94 -10.26
C LEU A 64 -53.48 -10.32 -11.42
N GLY A 65 -54.75 -9.99 -11.20
CA GLY A 65 -55.49 -9.08 -12.08
C GLY A 65 -55.75 -9.57 -13.51
N PHE A 66 -55.64 -10.88 -13.78
CA PHE A 66 -55.94 -11.49 -15.08
C PHE A 66 -57.44 -11.47 -15.41
N LYS A 67 -58.00 -10.28 -15.60
CA LYS A 67 -59.25 -10.09 -16.36
C LYS A 67 -58.97 -10.57 -17.78
N SER A 68 -59.65 -11.63 -18.21
CA SER A 68 -59.40 -12.31 -19.49
C SER A 68 -59.63 -11.39 -20.69
N GLY A 69 -58.57 -10.72 -21.14
CA GLY A 69 -58.53 -10.02 -22.42
C GLY A 69 -58.62 -11.02 -23.56
N SER A 70 -59.83 -11.26 -24.06
CA SER A 70 -60.17 -12.30 -25.04
C SER A 70 -59.40 -12.24 -26.37
N SER A 71 -58.65 -11.14 -26.62
CA SER A 71 -57.84 -10.91 -27.82
C SER A 71 -56.37 -11.34 -27.71
N ALA A 72 -55.83 -11.55 -26.50
CA ALA A 72 -54.45 -11.96 -26.31
C ALA A 72 -54.30 -13.49 -26.36
N CYS A 73 -55.17 -14.19 -25.61
CA CYS A 73 -55.20 -15.66 -25.60
C CYS A 73 -55.57 -16.23 -26.98
N SER A 74 -56.56 -15.64 -27.66
CA SER A 74 -56.93 -16.03 -29.03
C SER A 74 -55.80 -15.87 -30.04
N LYS A 75 -54.82 -14.99 -29.79
CA LYS A 75 -53.71 -14.71 -30.70
C LYS A 75 -52.60 -15.75 -30.55
N THR A 76 -52.20 -16.06 -29.32
CA THR A 76 -51.26 -17.17 -29.07
C THR A 76 -51.89 -18.53 -29.39
N GLU A 77 -53.19 -18.70 -29.18
CA GLU A 77 -53.93 -19.89 -29.59
C GLU A 77 -54.05 -20.04 -31.11
N ALA A 78 -54.28 -18.94 -31.85
CA ALA A 78 -54.24 -18.95 -33.31
C ALA A 78 -52.82 -19.21 -33.87
N GLU A 79 -51.77 -18.69 -33.22
CA GLU A 79 -50.38 -19.00 -33.57
C GLU A 79 -50.03 -20.46 -33.29
N LEU A 80 -50.44 -21.01 -32.14
CA LEU A 80 -50.32 -22.44 -31.84
C LEU A 80 -51.08 -23.29 -32.87
N GLU A 81 -52.28 -22.88 -33.26
CA GLU A 81 -53.09 -23.59 -34.25
C GLU A 81 -52.51 -23.50 -35.68
N LYS A 82 -51.87 -22.37 -36.02
CA LYS A 82 -51.05 -22.24 -37.24
C LYS A 82 -49.84 -23.18 -37.18
N ILE A 83 -49.12 -23.22 -36.05
CA ILE A 83 -47.99 -24.13 -35.83
C ILE A 83 -48.43 -25.60 -35.90
N ARG A 84 -49.61 -25.97 -35.37
CA ARG A 84 -50.19 -27.33 -35.52
C ARG A 84 -50.48 -27.66 -36.98
N LYS A 85 -51.08 -26.74 -37.74
CA LYS A 85 -51.36 -26.91 -39.18
C LYS A 85 -50.08 -27.01 -40.01
N GLU A 86 -49.06 -26.22 -39.68
CA GLU A 86 -47.72 -26.31 -40.28
C GLU A 86 -47.03 -27.64 -39.92
N ASN A 87 -47.10 -28.09 -38.66
CA ASN A 87 -46.61 -29.42 -38.25
C ASN A 87 -47.32 -30.55 -39.02
N ALA A 88 -48.65 -30.49 -39.14
CA ALA A 88 -49.44 -31.47 -39.88
C ALA A 88 -49.18 -31.43 -41.39
N HIS A 89 -48.75 -30.28 -41.94
CA HIS A 89 -48.32 -30.16 -43.33
C HIS A 89 -46.89 -30.68 -43.54
N LEU A 90 -45.96 -30.39 -42.62
CA LEU A 90 -44.59 -30.89 -42.64
C LEU A 90 -44.56 -32.42 -42.46
N ARG A 91 -45.38 -32.98 -41.55
CA ARG A 91 -45.56 -34.44 -41.39
C ARG A 91 -46.04 -35.08 -42.69
N ARG A 92 -47.10 -34.56 -43.31
CA ARG A 92 -47.56 -35.03 -44.64
C ARG A 92 -46.47 -34.93 -45.72
N LYS A 93 -45.65 -33.88 -45.73
CA LYS A 93 -44.50 -33.76 -46.64
C LYS A 93 -43.41 -34.81 -46.35
N ILE A 94 -43.14 -35.10 -45.09
CA ILE A 94 -42.21 -36.17 -44.69
C ILE A 94 -42.77 -37.54 -45.12
N ASP A 95 -44.07 -37.80 -44.91
CA ASP A 95 -44.73 -39.03 -45.35
C ASP A 95 -44.73 -39.17 -46.88
N GLU A 96 -44.91 -38.08 -47.64
CA GLU A 96 -44.78 -38.07 -49.09
C GLU A 96 -43.34 -38.33 -49.56
N LEU A 97 -42.34 -37.73 -48.91
CA LEU A 97 -40.93 -37.95 -49.24
C LEU A 97 -40.51 -39.40 -48.92
N ALA A 98 -41.00 -39.97 -47.82
CA ALA A 98 -40.81 -41.38 -47.47
C ALA A 98 -41.48 -42.30 -48.50
N LYS A 99 -42.72 -42.02 -48.92
CA LYS A 99 -43.44 -42.81 -49.95
C LYS A 99 -42.80 -42.70 -51.34
N ARG A 100 -42.14 -41.58 -51.68
CA ARG A 100 -41.35 -41.44 -52.91
C ARG A 100 -40.01 -42.21 -52.86
N HIS A 101 -39.49 -42.51 -51.67
CA HIS A 101 -38.33 -43.37 -51.47
C HIS A 101 -38.69 -44.87 -51.54
N ILE A 102 -39.01 -45.34 -52.75
CA ILE A 102 -39.41 -46.74 -53.03
C ILE A 102 -38.24 -47.75 -52.83
N LYS A 103 -36.99 -47.27 -52.85
CA LYS A 103 -35.83 -48.03 -52.34
C LYS A 103 -35.53 -47.59 -50.90
N PRO A 104 -35.18 -48.53 -49.99
CA PRO A 104 -34.61 -48.16 -48.69
C PRO A 104 -33.37 -47.28 -48.89
N PRO A 105 -33.04 -46.40 -47.94
CA PRO A 105 -31.80 -45.63 -48.00
C PRO A 105 -30.62 -46.60 -48.08
N ASP A 106 -29.67 -46.30 -48.96
CA ASP A 106 -28.43 -47.07 -49.06
C ASP A 106 -27.76 -47.15 -47.68
N SER A 107 -27.15 -48.30 -47.34
CA SER A 107 -26.80 -48.60 -45.94
C SER A 107 -25.82 -47.57 -45.36
N ASP A 108 -24.93 -47.04 -46.20
CA ASP A 108 -23.97 -46.00 -45.83
C ASP A 108 -24.61 -44.61 -45.72
N LYS A 109 -25.72 -44.34 -46.40
CA LYS A 109 -26.53 -43.14 -46.19
C LYS A 109 -27.24 -43.17 -44.83
N SER A 110 -27.69 -44.33 -44.34
CA SER A 110 -28.23 -44.46 -42.98
C SER A 110 -27.14 -44.23 -41.93
N LYS A 111 -26.00 -44.95 -42.04
CA LYS A 111 -24.84 -44.79 -41.16
C LYS A 111 -24.34 -43.34 -41.11
N LEU A 112 -24.33 -42.63 -42.24
CA LEU A 112 -23.93 -41.23 -42.32
C LEU A 112 -24.93 -40.31 -41.57
N LEU A 113 -26.24 -40.52 -41.72
CA LEU A 113 -27.25 -39.74 -41.00
C LEU A 113 -27.20 -40.01 -39.49
N GLU A 114 -27.06 -41.26 -39.07
CA GLU A 114 -26.85 -41.65 -37.67
C GLU A 114 -25.56 -41.01 -37.11
N ARG A 115 -24.47 -40.98 -37.90
CA ARG A 115 -23.22 -40.32 -37.52
C ARG A 115 -23.40 -38.81 -37.37
N ILE A 116 -24.08 -38.14 -38.31
CA ILE A 116 -24.40 -36.71 -38.23
C ILE A 116 -25.19 -36.41 -36.95
N LEU A 117 -26.29 -37.13 -36.70
CA LEU A 117 -27.11 -36.96 -35.49
C LEU A 117 -26.30 -37.20 -34.20
N SER A 118 -25.38 -38.17 -34.19
CA SER A 118 -24.49 -38.41 -33.05
C SER A 118 -23.52 -37.24 -32.78
N LEU A 119 -23.01 -36.61 -33.85
CA LEU A 119 -22.08 -35.49 -33.78
C LEU A 119 -22.79 -34.17 -33.44
N GLU A 120 -24.00 -33.95 -33.96
CA GLU A 120 -24.86 -32.82 -33.59
C GLU A 120 -25.26 -32.90 -32.11
N THR A 121 -25.67 -34.08 -31.64
CA THR A 121 -25.99 -34.32 -30.23
C THR A 121 -24.78 -34.11 -29.32
N LEU A 122 -23.58 -34.53 -29.74
CA LEU A 122 -22.35 -34.31 -28.98
C LEU A 122 -21.94 -32.83 -28.99
N ARG A 123 -22.03 -32.15 -30.13
CA ARG A 123 -21.78 -30.71 -30.26
C ARG A 123 -22.69 -29.92 -29.32
N GLU A 124 -23.97 -30.24 -29.29
CA GLU A 124 -24.95 -29.55 -28.46
C GLU A 124 -24.70 -29.77 -26.96
N ARG A 125 -24.37 -31.00 -26.53
CA ARG A 125 -23.94 -31.26 -25.14
C ARG A 125 -22.67 -30.48 -24.77
N ASN A 126 -21.68 -30.43 -25.66
CA ASN A 126 -20.45 -29.68 -25.43
C ASN A 126 -20.73 -28.16 -25.34
N ASN A 127 -21.64 -27.65 -26.17
CA ASN A 127 -22.09 -26.25 -26.16
C ASN A 127 -22.79 -25.90 -24.83
N GLN A 128 -23.68 -26.77 -24.34
CA GLN A 128 -24.34 -26.62 -23.04
C GLN A 128 -23.33 -26.69 -21.88
N GLN A 129 -22.32 -27.56 -21.94
CA GLN A 129 -21.24 -27.61 -20.95
C GLN A 129 -20.38 -26.34 -20.95
N LEU A 130 -20.07 -25.79 -22.14
CA LEU A 130 -19.36 -24.52 -22.26
C LEU A 130 -20.18 -23.37 -21.63
N LEU A 131 -21.47 -23.27 -21.92
CA LEU A 131 -22.35 -22.24 -21.36
C LEU A 131 -22.41 -22.31 -19.82
N VAL A 132 -22.46 -23.51 -19.23
CA VAL A 132 -22.38 -23.69 -17.77
C VAL A 132 -21.01 -23.24 -17.23
N LYS A 133 -19.91 -23.55 -17.93
CA LYS A 133 -18.57 -23.11 -17.53
C LYS A 133 -18.35 -21.60 -17.70
N GLU A 134 -18.98 -20.96 -18.66
CA GLU A 134 -19.00 -19.50 -18.79
C GLU A 134 -19.76 -18.84 -17.62
N GLN A 135 -20.89 -19.42 -17.20
CA GLN A 135 -21.62 -18.94 -16.01
C GLN A 135 -20.82 -19.16 -14.72
N GLU A 136 -20.18 -20.32 -14.53
CA GLU A 136 -19.26 -20.55 -13.40
C GLU A 136 -18.14 -19.50 -13.36
N LEU A 137 -17.45 -19.28 -14.48
CA LEU A 137 -16.38 -18.27 -14.59
C LEU A 137 -16.88 -16.86 -14.28
N GLU A 138 -18.09 -16.49 -14.71
CA GLU A 138 -18.65 -15.17 -14.47
C GLU A 138 -19.03 -14.97 -12.99
N THR A 139 -19.61 -15.98 -12.32
CA THR A 139 -19.85 -15.91 -10.86
C THR A 139 -18.54 -15.80 -10.07
N LEU A 140 -17.47 -16.47 -10.51
CA LEU A 140 -16.15 -16.35 -9.89
C LEU A 140 -15.51 -14.97 -10.10
N ARG A 141 -15.68 -14.35 -11.28
CA ARG A 141 -15.27 -12.96 -11.53
C ARG A 141 -16.01 -11.98 -10.62
N GLN A 142 -17.32 -12.16 -10.46
CA GLN A 142 -18.14 -11.30 -9.59
C GLN A 142 -17.73 -11.45 -8.11
N GLN A 143 -17.48 -12.67 -7.62
CA GLN A 143 -16.97 -12.91 -6.26
C GLN A 143 -15.58 -12.31 -6.03
N LEU A 144 -14.67 -12.42 -7.00
CA LEU A 144 -13.34 -11.80 -6.95
C LEU A 144 -13.42 -10.27 -6.97
N SER A 145 -14.33 -9.70 -7.77
CA SER A 145 -14.59 -8.26 -7.82
C SER A 145 -15.15 -7.73 -6.50
N ALA A 146 -16.14 -8.42 -5.91
CA ALA A 146 -16.74 -8.07 -4.62
C ALA A 146 -15.69 -8.11 -3.48
N ARG A 147 -14.97 -9.23 -3.32
CA ARG A 147 -13.90 -9.36 -2.32
C ARG A 147 -12.76 -8.37 -2.54
N GLY A 148 -12.42 -8.07 -3.79
CA GLY A 148 -11.46 -7.02 -4.13
C GLY A 148 -11.93 -5.65 -3.66
N GLY A 149 -13.21 -5.33 -3.87
CA GLY A 149 -13.85 -4.10 -3.38
C GLY A 149 -13.85 -4.00 -1.85
N GLU A 150 -14.20 -5.08 -1.14
CA GLU A 150 -14.16 -5.15 0.33
C GLU A 150 -12.75 -4.90 0.89
N VAL A 151 -11.72 -5.55 0.31
CA VAL A 151 -10.33 -5.36 0.71
C VAL A 151 -9.86 -3.92 0.43
N VAL A 152 -10.19 -3.36 -0.74
CA VAL A 152 -9.84 -1.97 -1.09
C VAL A 152 -10.53 -0.98 -0.14
N ALA A 153 -11.81 -1.18 0.18
CA ALA A 153 -12.55 -0.32 1.12
C ALA A 153 -11.98 -0.41 2.54
N SER A 154 -11.63 -1.61 3.01
CA SER A 154 -10.98 -1.83 4.31
C SER A 154 -9.61 -1.14 4.39
N LEU A 155 -8.77 -1.29 3.36
CA LEU A 155 -7.47 -0.62 3.28
C LEU A 155 -7.61 0.91 3.20
N GLN A 156 -8.59 1.42 2.46
CA GLN A 156 -8.87 2.86 2.42
C GLN A 156 -9.31 3.39 3.79
N ALA A 157 -10.20 2.68 4.49
CA ALA A 157 -10.64 3.05 5.84
C ALA A 157 -9.46 3.06 6.83
N GLN A 158 -8.55 2.07 6.76
CA GLN A 158 -7.32 2.06 7.55
C GLN A 158 -6.40 3.25 7.22
N LEU A 159 -6.22 3.60 5.95
CA LEU A 159 -5.41 4.75 5.55
C LEU A 159 -6.01 6.09 6.01
N GLU A 160 -7.34 6.23 6.00
CA GLU A 160 -8.02 7.41 6.54
C GLU A 160 -7.93 7.47 8.08
N GLN A 161 -8.01 6.33 8.76
CA GLN A 161 -7.81 6.24 10.21
C GLN A 161 -6.36 6.59 10.60
N ARG A 162 -5.35 6.03 9.92
CA ARG A 162 -3.93 6.38 10.13
C ARG A 162 -3.64 7.85 9.83
N ARG A 163 -4.35 8.48 8.89
CA ARG A 163 -4.27 9.93 8.65
C ARG A 163 -4.80 10.72 9.85
N LYS A 164 -5.99 10.38 10.38
CA LYS A 164 -6.57 11.03 11.57
C LYS A 164 -5.66 10.89 12.79
N GLU A 165 -5.06 9.71 12.99
CA GLU A 165 -4.07 9.46 14.06
C GLU A 165 -2.76 10.24 13.89
N ALA A 166 -2.35 10.55 12.65
CA ALA A 166 -1.23 11.44 12.39
C ALA A 166 -1.61 12.90 12.69
N GLU A 167 -2.75 13.37 12.17
CA GLU A 167 -3.26 14.73 12.40
C GLU A 167 -3.49 15.03 13.90
N GLN A 168 -3.99 14.06 14.68
CA GLN A 168 -4.12 14.17 16.13
C GLN A 168 -2.75 14.26 16.84
N ARG A 169 -1.76 13.46 16.43
CA ARG A 169 -0.40 13.53 16.98
C ARG A 169 0.28 14.86 16.64
N ASP A 170 0.12 15.37 15.43
CA ASP A 170 0.65 16.67 15.02
C ASP A 170 0.06 17.82 15.87
N VAL A 171 -1.22 17.74 16.25
CA VAL A 171 -1.85 18.71 17.18
C VAL A 171 -1.28 18.59 18.59
N MET A 172 -1.08 17.38 19.11
CA MET A 172 -0.45 17.17 20.43
C MET A 172 1.00 17.67 20.44
N PHE A 173 1.79 17.42 19.39
CA PHE A 173 3.14 17.95 19.25
C PHE A 173 3.16 19.48 19.19
N GLN A 174 2.17 20.13 18.56
CA GLN A 174 2.04 21.59 18.57
C GLN A 174 1.76 22.14 19.97
N SER A 175 0.87 21.51 20.76
CA SER A 175 0.63 21.91 22.16
C SER A 175 1.90 21.78 23.01
N LEU A 176 2.52 20.60 22.99
CA LEU A 176 3.75 20.33 23.74
C LEU A 176 4.92 21.25 23.33
N SER A 177 5.02 21.60 22.04
CA SER A 177 6.01 22.57 21.57
C SER A 177 5.72 23.99 22.09
N GLN A 178 4.45 24.41 22.14
CA GLN A 178 4.06 25.71 22.68
C GLN A 178 4.27 25.78 24.20
N GLU A 179 3.94 24.70 24.93
CA GLU A 179 4.20 24.57 26.36
C GLU A 179 5.71 24.60 26.66
N THR A 180 6.52 23.90 25.87
CA THR A 180 7.98 23.94 25.97
C THR A 180 8.52 25.35 25.74
N GLU A 181 8.02 26.08 24.75
CA GLU A 181 8.44 27.47 24.50
C GLU A 181 7.99 28.42 25.63
N ASN A 182 6.77 28.23 26.15
CA ASN A 182 6.28 28.97 27.31
C ASN A 182 7.15 28.72 28.57
N LEU A 183 7.66 27.49 28.75
CA LEU A 183 8.58 27.14 29.83
C LEU A 183 9.97 27.75 29.63
N LYS A 184 10.52 27.78 28.40
CA LYS A 184 11.77 28.52 28.10
C LYS A 184 11.63 30.00 28.44
N ASN A 185 10.54 30.65 28.02
CA ASN A 185 10.31 32.08 28.28
C ASN A 185 10.20 32.38 29.79
N LYS A 186 9.55 31.50 30.56
CA LYS A 186 9.54 31.56 32.03
C LYS A 186 10.95 31.38 32.62
N LEU A 187 11.71 30.40 32.14
CA LEU A 187 13.08 30.15 32.58
C LEU A 187 13.99 31.37 32.33
N VAL A 188 13.97 31.94 31.12
CA VAL A 188 14.72 33.16 30.78
C VAL A 188 14.34 34.33 31.71
N THR A 189 13.05 34.48 32.03
CA THR A 189 12.57 35.52 32.97
C THR A 189 13.11 35.29 34.39
N VAL A 190 13.14 34.04 34.87
CA VAL A 190 13.69 33.68 36.18
C VAL A 190 15.21 33.86 36.20
N SER A 191 15.93 33.40 35.17
CA SER A 191 17.38 33.56 35.04
C SER A 191 17.79 35.04 35.03
N ALA A 192 17.08 35.90 34.29
CA ALA A 192 17.33 37.34 34.30
C ALA A 192 17.07 37.97 35.67
N ARG A 193 16.04 37.51 36.41
CA ARG A 193 15.80 37.96 37.80
C ARG A 193 16.92 37.51 38.75
N CYS A 194 17.39 36.26 38.64
CA CYS A 194 18.51 35.76 39.44
C CYS A 194 19.79 36.56 39.16
N GLN A 195 20.13 36.77 37.88
CA GLN A 195 21.28 37.59 37.47
C GLN A 195 21.17 39.04 37.97
N SER A 196 19.96 39.62 38.02
CA SER A 196 19.74 40.96 38.56
C SER A 196 19.95 41.02 40.08
N LEU A 197 19.53 40.01 40.83
CA LEU A 197 19.80 39.90 42.27
C LEU A 197 21.30 39.67 42.54
N GLU A 198 21.94 38.83 41.73
CA GLU A 198 23.39 38.56 41.79
C GLU A 198 24.23 39.82 41.46
N THR A 199 23.79 40.66 40.52
CA THR A 199 24.42 41.97 40.25
C THR A 199 24.13 43.01 41.32
N GLN A 200 22.99 42.99 42.02
CA GLN A 200 22.76 43.85 43.19
C GLN A 200 23.72 43.49 44.33
N VAL A 201 23.88 42.19 44.61
CA VAL A 201 24.82 41.68 45.64
C VAL A 201 26.27 41.98 45.28
N THR A 202 26.71 41.70 44.05
CA THR A 202 28.12 41.85 43.64
C THR A 202 28.56 43.30 43.40
N ASN A 203 27.66 44.21 43.02
CA ASN A 203 27.97 45.65 42.94
C ASN A 203 27.92 46.35 44.32
N GLY A 204 27.81 45.61 45.42
CA GLY A 204 27.82 46.16 46.77
C GLY A 204 26.62 47.08 47.07
N GLN A 205 25.49 46.88 46.38
CA GLN A 205 24.31 47.69 46.60
C GLN A 205 23.76 47.39 48.00
N VAL A 206 23.71 48.43 48.85
CA VAL A 206 23.36 48.33 50.27
C VAL A 206 22.06 47.53 50.44
N PRO A 207 21.95 46.62 51.43
CA PRO A 207 20.70 45.97 51.76
C PRO A 207 19.56 46.99 51.86
N PRO A 208 18.29 46.62 51.53
CA PRO A 208 17.15 47.50 51.74
C PRO A 208 17.22 48.15 53.12
N ALA A 209 16.94 49.45 53.24
CA ALA A 209 17.27 50.22 54.45
C ALA A 209 16.74 49.57 55.74
N ASP A 210 15.56 48.94 55.66
CA ASP A 210 14.95 48.18 56.74
C ASP A 210 15.80 46.96 57.16
N LEU A 211 16.37 46.23 56.19
CA LEU A 211 17.25 45.07 56.45
C LEU A 211 18.62 45.49 57.00
N ALA A 212 19.16 46.64 56.56
CA ALA A 212 20.37 47.21 57.16
C ALA A 212 20.11 47.61 58.63
N LEU A 213 18.99 48.32 58.88
CA LEU A 213 18.55 48.75 60.20
C LEU A 213 18.26 47.57 61.14
N VAL A 214 17.65 46.48 60.66
CA VAL A 214 17.46 45.23 61.42
C VAL A 214 18.81 44.56 61.75
N GLN A 215 19.80 44.61 60.86
CA GLN A 215 21.14 44.11 61.19
C GLN A 215 21.85 44.96 62.25
N ASP A 216 21.70 46.28 62.23
CA ASP A 216 22.26 47.16 63.28
C ASP A 216 21.55 46.97 64.63
N GLN A 217 20.23 46.83 64.64
CA GLN A 217 19.47 46.47 65.84
C GLN A 217 19.92 45.11 66.42
N LEU A 218 20.20 44.12 65.57
CA LEU A 218 20.72 42.83 66.01
C LEU A 218 22.15 42.93 66.57
N ARG A 219 23.01 43.77 65.98
CA ARG A 219 24.36 44.06 66.51
C ARG A 219 24.28 44.70 67.90
N ASP A 220 23.50 45.75 68.05
CA ASP A 220 23.27 46.47 69.32
C ASP A 220 22.67 45.57 70.40
N ALA A 221 21.70 44.71 70.05
CA ALA A 221 21.13 43.73 70.97
C ALA A 221 22.15 42.66 71.42
N LEU A 222 23.00 42.17 70.52
CA LEU A 222 24.07 41.22 70.85
C LEU A 222 25.13 41.84 71.77
N GLU A 223 25.55 43.08 71.50
CA GLU A 223 26.50 43.80 72.35
C GLU A 223 25.93 44.04 73.76
N LYS A 224 24.68 44.49 73.85
CA LYS A 224 23.98 44.66 75.14
C LYS A 224 23.83 43.34 75.90
N ASN A 225 23.53 42.23 75.22
CA ASN A 225 23.49 40.91 75.87
C ASN A 225 24.86 40.49 76.40
N GLN A 226 25.96 40.82 75.70
CA GLN A 226 27.31 40.56 76.21
C GLN A 226 27.67 41.45 77.40
N GLN A 227 27.26 42.72 77.41
CA GLN A 227 27.40 43.62 78.57
C GLN A 227 26.61 43.11 79.79
N TRP A 228 25.37 42.65 79.59
CA TRP A 228 24.55 42.05 80.65
C TRP A 228 25.19 40.78 81.22
N LEU A 229 25.75 39.90 80.39
CA LEU A 229 26.44 38.69 80.83
C LEU A 229 27.67 39.00 81.72
N VAL A 230 28.44 40.04 81.37
CA VAL A 230 29.59 40.48 82.18
C VAL A 230 29.13 41.10 83.51
N TYR A 231 28.05 41.88 83.51
CA TYR A 231 27.45 42.42 84.73
C TYR A 231 26.89 41.31 85.65
N ASP A 232 26.25 40.29 85.07
CA ASP A 232 25.71 39.14 85.79
C ASP A 232 26.84 38.37 86.52
N GLN A 233 27.91 38.05 85.80
CA GLN A 233 29.12 37.41 86.37
C GLN A 233 29.78 38.25 87.48
N GLN A 234 29.85 39.58 87.33
CA GLN A 234 30.37 40.46 88.38
C GLN A 234 29.47 40.46 89.62
N ARG A 235 28.14 40.46 89.45
CA ARG A 235 27.19 40.36 90.56
C ARG A 235 27.30 39.01 91.27
N GLU A 236 27.42 37.91 90.53
CA GLU A 236 27.62 36.58 91.13
C GLU A 236 28.92 36.50 91.92
N ALA A 237 30.05 36.98 91.36
CA ALA A 237 31.33 37.02 92.06
C ALA A 237 31.29 37.87 93.34
N TYR A 238 30.59 39.02 93.29
CA TYR A 238 30.36 39.84 94.49
C TYR A 238 29.54 39.11 95.55
N VAL A 239 28.41 38.50 95.19
CA VAL A 239 27.56 37.72 96.12
C VAL A 239 28.33 36.55 96.72
N GLN A 240 29.13 35.82 95.93
CA GLN A 240 30.00 34.75 96.41
C GLN A 240 31.02 35.26 97.45
N SER A 241 31.62 36.44 97.23
CA SER A 241 32.56 37.05 98.18
C SER A 241 31.89 37.47 99.50
N VAL A 242 30.65 37.97 99.45
CA VAL A 242 29.86 38.32 100.65
C VAL A 242 29.46 37.07 101.43
N LEU A 243 29.06 35.99 100.74
CA LEU A 243 28.76 34.71 101.37
C LEU A 243 30.00 34.10 102.03
N ALA A 244 31.15 34.09 101.34
CA ALA A 244 32.41 33.63 101.91
C ALA A 244 32.79 34.42 103.17
N ARG A 245 32.70 35.75 103.12
CA ARG A 245 32.99 36.61 104.29
C ARG A 245 32.00 36.41 105.44
N THR A 246 30.75 36.08 105.14
CA THR A 246 29.74 35.75 106.17
C THR A 246 30.12 34.46 106.89
N LEU A 247 30.50 33.41 106.15
CA LEU A 247 30.96 32.14 106.71
C LEU A 247 32.25 32.27 107.53
N GLU A 248 33.19 33.13 107.12
CA GLU A 248 34.37 33.46 107.94
C GLU A 248 33.99 34.07 109.30
N LEU A 249 33.05 35.02 109.31
CA LEU A 249 32.59 35.70 110.52
C LEU A 249 31.77 34.76 111.43
N GLU A 250 30.93 33.89 110.85
CA GLU A 250 30.23 32.84 111.59
C GLU A 250 31.20 31.85 112.25
N GLN A 251 32.26 31.45 111.54
CA GLN A 251 33.29 30.58 112.10
C GLN A 251 34.07 31.25 113.24
N GLN A 252 34.45 32.52 113.09
CA GLN A 252 35.10 33.30 114.16
C GLN A 252 34.18 33.43 115.39
N LEU A 253 32.89 33.68 115.17
CA LEU A 253 31.89 33.81 116.24
C LEU A 253 31.63 32.47 116.94
N ALA A 254 31.66 31.34 116.23
CA ALA A 254 31.60 30.00 116.81
C ALA A 254 32.84 29.68 117.66
N GLN A 255 34.05 30.00 117.18
CA GLN A 255 35.29 29.83 117.94
C GLN A 255 35.29 30.70 119.21
N ALA A 256 34.86 31.96 119.13
CA ALA A 256 34.74 32.85 120.28
C ALA A 256 33.75 32.31 121.34
N LYS A 257 32.59 31.79 120.92
CA LYS A 257 31.63 31.12 121.83
C LYS A 257 32.24 29.90 122.52
N GLN A 258 33.03 29.08 121.81
CA GLN A 258 33.68 27.90 122.38
C GLN A 258 34.75 28.28 123.42
N GLN A 259 35.55 29.32 123.14
CA GLN A 259 36.51 29.88 124.11
C GLN A 259 35.79 30.45 125.35
N GLN A 260 34.66 31.16 125.16
CA GLN A 260 33.87 31.72 126.26
C GLN A 260 33.27 30.62 127.16
N GLN A 261 32.80 29.51 126.59
CA GLN A 261 32.32 28.36 127.37
C GLN A 261 33.45 27.69 128.18
N GLN A 262 34.66 27.58 127.62
CA GLN A 262 35.82 27.06 128.36
C GLN A 262 36.22 27.97 129.54
N GLN A 263 36.17 29.30 129.36
CA GLN A 263 36.40 30.26 130.45
C GLN A 263 35.33 30.17 131.54
N GLN A 264 34.06 30.01 131.18
CA GLN A 264 32.96 29.84 132.15
C GLN A 264 33.08 28.52 132.95
N GLN A 265 33.53 27.43 132.31
CA GLN A 265 33.81 26.17 133.02
C GLN A 265 34.98 26.28 134.01
N GLN A 266 36.01 27.09 133.70
CA GLN A 266 37.11 27.36 134.63
C GLN A 266 36.66 28.26 135.79
N GLN A 267 35.87 29.31 135.53
CA GLN A 267 35.36 30.21 136.58
C GLN A 267 34.38 29.53 137.55
N GLN A 268 33.64 28.49 137.12
CA GLN A 268 32.75 27.72 138.02
C GLN A 268 33.48 26.81 139.03
N GLN A 269 34.81 26.63 138.93
CA GLN A 269 35.58 25.82 139.88
C GLN A 269 36.36 26.64 140.93
N GLN A 270 36.40 27.97 140.83
CA GLN A 270 37.19 28.82 141.74
C GLN A 270 36.43 30.06 142.25
N SER A 271 35.62 29.88 143.29
CA SER A 271 35.81 30.56 144.60
C SER A 271 34.55 30.53 145.48
N LYS A 272 34.75 30.19 146.77
CA LYS A 272 33.87 30.52 147.89
C LYS A 272 34.69 31.37 148.85
N GLN A 273 34.14 32.53 149.25
CA GLN A 273 34.46 33.25 150.50
C GLN A 273 35.93 33.79 150.60
N GLU A 274 36.26 34.91 151.25
CA GLU A 274 35.45 35.88 152.03
C GLU A 274 36.19 37.22 152.19
N ALA A 275 35.46 38.34 152.40
CA ALA A 275 35.92 39.67 152.87
C ALA A 275 37.06 40.39 152.09
N GLY A 276 37.24 41.72 152.09
CA GLY A 276 36.66 42.81 152.90
C GLY A 276 37.76 43.48 153.76
N SER A 277 37.85 44.80 153.90
CA SER A 277 36.99 45.95 153.53
C SER A 277 37.78 46.96 152.62
N ASP A 278 37.70 48.31 152.61
CA ASP A 278 37.06 49.35 153.44
C ASP A 278 36.82 50.68 152.65
N ALA A 279 36.57 51.79 153.35
CA ALA A 279 36.31 53.15 152.87
C ALA A 279 37.59 53.88 152.34
N SER A 280 37.52 55.01 151.63
CA SER A 280 36.55 56.12 151.67
C SER A 280 36.57 56.89 150.31
N ALA A 281 35.77 57.92 149.99
CA ALA A 281 34.98 58.82 150.84
C ALA A 281 33.70 59.38 150.17
N ASN A 282 33.27 60.58 150.59
CA ASN A 282 32.02 61.30 150.33
C ASN A 282 32.34 62.84 150.40
N PRO A 283 31.45 63.84 150.17
CA PRO A 283 30.01 63.76 149.87
C PRO A 283 29.42 64.80 148.88
N VAL A 284 28.08 64.78 148.75
CA VAL A 284 27.14 65.91 148.45
C VAL A 284 27.13 66.55 147.04
N GLY A 285 25.91 66.74 146.52
CA GLY A 285 25.61 67.51 145.30
C GLY A 285 24.28 67.07 144.64
N PRO A 286 23.11 67.56 145.10
CA PRO A 286 21.81 67.03 144.70
C PRO A 286 21.23 67.71 143.44
N ASP A 287 21.52 67.18 142.24
CA ASP A 287 20.87 67.64 140.99
C ASP A 287 20.86 66.58 139.86
N LYS A 288 20.78 65.29 140.21
CA LYS A 288 21.09 64.18 139.26
C LYS A 288 19.89 63.46 138.63
N ASP A 289 18.65 63.74 139.03
CA ASP A 289 17.47 63.12 138.39
C ASP A 289 17.30 63.54 136.92
N ALA A 290 17.72 64.75 136.57
CA ALA A 290 17.79 65.20 135.17
C ALA A 290 18.93 64.51 134.40
N GLN A 291 20.08 64.28 135.04
CA GLN A 291 21.27 63.71 134.41
C GLN A 291 21.16 62.19 134.18
N LEU A 292 20.53 61.46 135.12
CA LEU A 292 20.25 60.04 134.95
C LEU A 292 19.15 59.81 133.89
N LYS A 293 18.09 60.64 133.88
CA LYS A 293 17.12 60.67 132.77
C LYS A 293 17.83 60.92 131.44
N SER A 294 18.66 61.96 131.34
CA SER A 294 19.40 62.27 130.11
C SER A 294 20.24 61.09 129.59
N GLN A 295 20.81 60.23 130.44
CA GLN A 295 21.50 59.02 129.99
C GLN A 295 20.54 57.93 129.49
N TYR A 296 19.43 57.68 130.18
CA TYR A 296 18.40 56.74 129.71
C TYR A 296 17.70 57.22 128.43
N ASP A 297 17.38 58.50 128.34
CA ASP A 297 16.79 59.15 127.16
C ASP A 297 17.76 59.08 125.96
N GLN A 298 19.06 59.30 126.19
CA GLN A 298 20.08 59.16 125.15
C GLN A 298 20.26 57.71 124.68
N LEU A 299 20.12 56.72 125.57
CA LEU A 299 20.14 55.30 125.22
C LEU A 299 18.88 54.88 124.45
N LEU A 300 17.70 55.35 124.89
CA LEU A 300 16.41 55.17 124.19
C LEU A 300 16.45 55.77 122.78
N LEU A 301 16.98 56.99 122.63
CA LEU A 301 17.18 57.64 121.31
C LEU A 301 18.25 56.95 120.45
N GLY A 302 19.17 56.19 121.05
CA GLY A 302 20.06 55.27 120.34
C GLY A 302 19.28 54.08 119.78
N VAL A 303 18.66 53.29 120.66
CA VAL A 303 17.86 52.11 120.28
C VAL A 303 16.74 52.45 119.30
N GLN A 304 16.08 53.59 119.45
CA GLN A 304 15.04 54.04 118.51
C GLN A 304 15.64 54.35 117.13
N ARG A 305 16.80 54.99 117.05
CA ARG A 305 17.50 55.28 115.79
C ARG A 305 18.00 54.00 115.12
N ASP A 306 18.49 53.05 115.89
CA ASP A 306 18.93 51.75 115.39
C ASP A 306 17.74 50.92 114.89
N LEU A 307 16.58 50.98 115.56
CA LEU A 307 15.33 50.34 115.12
C LEU A 307 14.80 50.96 113.82
N GLU A 308 14.81 52.29 113.71
CA GLU A 308 14.42 53.01 112.48
C GLU A 308 15.40 52.69 111.33
N SER A 309 16.70 52.60 111.62
CA SER A 309 17.74 52.19 110.66
C SER A 309 17.57 50.74 110.18
N GLN A 310 17.27 49.80 111.08
CA GLN A 310 16.97 48.41 110.73
C GLN A 310 15.69 48.29 109.90
N LYS A 311 14.65 49.07 110.22
CA LYS A 311 13.41 49.18 109.44
C LYS A 311 13.68 49.72 108.04
N ASP A 312 14.50 50.75 107.92
CA ASP A 312 14.93 51.35 106.64
C ASP A 312 15.85 50.42 105.82
N GLN A 313 16.61 49.52 106.46
CA GLN A 313 17.32 48.43 105.79
C GLN A 313 16.35 47.35 105.31
N ALA A 314 15.40 46.93 106.15
CA ALA A 314 14.41 45.92 105.81
C ALA A 314 13.51 46.35 104.64
N THR A 315 13.09 47.62 104.59
CA THR A 315 12.33 48.14 103.44
C THR A 315 13.16 48.20 102.16
N ARG A 316 14.45 48.55 102.24
CA ARG A 316 15.36 48.54 101.07
C ARG A 316 15.59 47.12 100.55
N ALA A 317 15.95 46.18 101.42
CA ALA A 317 16.10 44.76 101.05
C ALA A 317 14.79 44.18 100.47
N GLN A 318 13.63 44.58 100.99
CA GLN A 318 12.33 44.16 100.47
C GLN A 318 12.02 44.77 99.08
N GLN A 319 12.46 46.01 98.80
CA GLN A 319 12.36 46.62 97.47
C GLN A 319 13.29 45.92 96.47
N GLU A 320 14.56 45.72 96.85
CA GLU A 320 15.56 45.01 96.03
C GLU A 320 15.11 43.58 95.69
N LEU A 321 14.59 42.84 96.67
CA LEU A 321 14.02 41.50 96.47
C LEU A 321 12.81 41.51 95.52
N ASN A 322 12.00 42.56 95.52
CA ASN A 322 10.86 42.69 94.60
C ASN A 322 11.31 43.02 93.17
N VAL A 323 12.32 43.89 93.02
CA VAL A 323 12.96 44.18 91.72
C VAL A 323 13.60 42.91 91.14
N GLN A 324 14.33 42.15 91.94
CA GLN A 324 14.90 40.87 91.51
C GLN A 324 13.82 39.88 91.08
N LYS A 325 12.72 39.72 91.84
CA LYS A 325 11.59 38.85 91.43
C LYS A 325 10.99 39.26 90.09
N GLU A 326 10.82 40.56 89.85
CA GLU A 326 10.28 41.06 88.58
C GLU A 326 11.25 40.84 87.41
N GLN A 327 12.56 41.01 87.62
CA GLN A 327 13.60 40.70 86.65
C GLN A 327 13.65 39.19 86.32
N THR A 328 13.63 38.33 87.33
CA THR A 328 13.60 36.87 87.14
C THR A 328 12.36 36.42 86.38
N LEU A 329 11.19 36.99 86.68
CA LEU A 329 9.95 36.69 85.97
C LEU A 329 10.02 37.10 84.49
N LYS A 330 10.56 38.29 84.18
CA LYS A 330 10.77 38.74 82.80
C LYS A 330 11.70 37.80 82.04
N ALA A 331 12.88 37.49 82.60
CA ALA A 331 13.82 36.54 82.02
C ALA A 331 13.21 35.13 81.81
N GLN A 332 12.36 34.68 82.73
CA GLN A 332 11.63 33.41 82.59
C GLN A 332 10.63 33.44 81.42
N THR A 333 9.86 34.52 81.24
CA THR A 333 8.94 34.66 80.10
C THR A 333 9.67 34.80 78.76
N GLU A 334 10.82 35.47 78.73
CA GLU A 334 11.64 35.61 77.53
C GLU A 334 12.28 34.27 77.13
N LEU A 335 12.76 33.49 78.11
CA LEU A 335 13.24 32.12 77.90
C LEU A 335 12.13 31.17 77.40
N GLN A 336 10.87 31.38 77.79
CA GLN A 336 9.74 30.63 77.22
C GLN A 336 9.50 31.01 75.76
N SER A 337 9.46 32.32 75.44
CA SER A 337 9.32 32.83 74.06
C SER A 337 10.42 32.27 73.13
N GLN A 338 11.68 32.30 73.58
CA GLN A 338 12.82 31.73 72.85
C GLN A 338 12.66 30.21 72.62
N LYS A 339 12.20 29.45 73.62
CA LYS A 339 11.94 28.00 73.46
C LYS A 339 10.86 27.73 72.42
N GLU A 340 9.74 28.46 72.45
CA GLU A 340 8.70 28.34 71.42
C GLU A 340 9.18 28.74 70.02
N GLN A 341 10.10 29.71 69.92
CA GLN A 341 10.72 30.08 68.64
C GLN A 341 11.62 28.95 68.12
N VAL A 342 12.42 28.33 68.98
CA VAL A 342 13.25 27.17 68.62
C VAL A 342 12.39 25.98 68.18
N THR A 343 11.28 25.68 68.87
CA THR A 343 10.36 24.60 68.46
C THR A 343 9.74 24.89 67.09
N ARG A 344 9.27 26.12 66.82
CA ARG A 344 8.75 26.52 65.50
C ARG A 344 9.79 26.35 64.39
N LEU A 345 11.04 26.77 64.62
CA LEU A 345 12.13 26.59 63.66
C LEU A 345 12.49 25.10 63.44
N GLN A 346 12.41 24.26 64.47
CA GLN A 346 12.59 22.81 64.34
C GLN A 346 11.48 22.17 63.48
N GLU A 347 10.22 22.58 63.67
CA GLU A 347 9.10 22.15 62.85
C GLU A 347 9.24 22.59 61.39
N GLU A 348 9.67 23.83 61.14
CA GLU A 348 9.94 24.34 59.78
C GLU A 348 11.09 23.58 59.09
N VAL A 349 12.20 23.30 59.80
CA VAL A 349 13.31 22.50 59.27
C VAL A 349 12.85 21.08 58.90
N LEU A 350 12.06 20.43 59.76
CA LEU A 350 11.49 19.10 59.46
C LEU A 350 10.50 19.14 58.28
N ALA A 351 9.71 20.21 58.15
CA ALA A 351 8.80 20.39 57.02
C ALA A 351 9.55 20.67 55.70
N LEU A 352 10.66 21.41 55.74
CA LEU A 352 11.54 21.65 54.60
C LEU A 352 12.29 20.37 54.19
N GLN A 353 12.75 19.57 55.16
CA GLN A 353 13.41 18.30 54.89
C GLN A 353 12.48 17.31 54.18
N ARG A 354 11.25 17.12 54.67
CA ARG A 354 10.24 16.28 53.98
C ARG A 354 10.00 16.76 52.54
N ARG A 355 9.81 18.08 52.35
CA ARG A 355 9.65 18.70 51.01
C ARG A 355 10.89 18.57 50.10
N TYR A 356 12.05 18.25 50.64
CA TYR A 356 13.25 17.92 49.87
C TYR A 356 13.26 16.44 49.49
N GLU A 357 12.97 15.56 50.45
CA GLU A 357 12.84 14.10 50.26
C GLU A 357 11.75 13.77 49.22
N ASP A 358 10.58 14.42 49.29
CA ASP A 358 9.50 14.35 48.30
C ASP A 358 10.00 14.68 46.89
N LYS A 359 10.74 15.79 46.73
CA LYS A 359 11.29 16.23 45.43
C LYS A 359 12.36 15.27 44.91
N CYS A 360 13.18 14.69 45.78
CA CYS A 360 14.16 13.66 45.41
C CYS A 360 13.46 12.38 44.92
N SER A 361 12.34 11.99 45.54
CA SER A 361 11.49 10.90 45.09
C SER A 361 10.85 11.20 43.71
N ASP A 362 10.27 12.39 43.53
CA ASP A 362 9.70 12.85 42.26
C ASP A 362 10.74 12.81 41.14
N LEU A 363 11.92 13.42 41.34
CA LEU A 363 13.03 13.41 40.38
C LEU A 363 13.46 11.99 40.02
N SER A 364 13.53 11.09 41.01
CA SER A 364 13.85 9.66 40.80
C SER A 364 12.73 8.89 40.08
N SER A 365 11.49 9.40 40.08
CA SER A 365 10.38 8.89 39.26
C SER A 365 10.46 9.41 37.81
N PHE A 366 10.84 10.68 37.62
CA PHE A 366 11.02 11.28 36.31
C PHE A 366 12.21 10.68 35.55
N LEU A 367 13.33 10.41 36.23
CA LEU A 367 14.49 9.74 35.64
C LEU A 367 14.14 8.33 35.12
N ARG A 368 13.47 7.50 35.94
CA ARG A 368 13.03 6.16 35.51
C ARG A 368 12.08 6.22 34.31
N ARG A 369 11.09 7.12 34.33
CA ARG A 369 10.16 7.34 33.19
C ARG A 369 10.87 7.82 31.92
N TYR A 370 11.96 8.58 32.06
CA TYR A 370 12.79 9.00 30.93
C TYR A 370 13.63 7.84 30.37
N GLU A 371 14.22 7.02 31.23
CA GLU A 371 14.94 5.79 30.82
C GLU A 371 14.00 4.77 30.16
N GLU A 372 12.80 4.57 30.70
CA GLU A 372 11.75 3.73 30.12
C GLU A 372 11.40 4.21 28.71
N ARG A 373 11.04 5.49 28.54
CA ARG A 373 10.78 6.08 27.22
C ARG A 373 11.98 6.05 26.27
N SER A 374 13.20 6.12 26.80
CA SER A 374 14.42 5.97 25.99
C SER A 374 14.58 4.55 25.45
N LYS A 375 14.20 3.53 26.23
CA LYS A 375 14.19 2.11 25.80
C LYS A 375 13.07 1.87 24.78
N GLU A 376 11.84 2.32 25.07
CA GLU A 376 10.70 2.27 24.14
C GLU A 376 11.05 2.91 22.78
N LEU A 377 11.73 4.06 22.78
CA LEU A 377 12.17 4.74 21.57
C LEU A 377 13.22 3.94 20.78
N GLU A 378 14.14 3.26 21.44
CA GLU A 378 15.16 2.44 20.76
C GLU A 378 14.57 1.12 20.23
N GLU A 379 13.66 0.48 20.98
CA GLU A 379 12.87 -0.66 20.52
C GLU A 379 12.04 -0.29 19.29
N ALA A 380 11.36 0.85 19.30
CA ALA A 380 10.60 1.35 18.15
C ALA A 380 11.50 1.65 16.92
N LYS A 381 12.72 2.14 17.11
CA LYS A 381 13.71 2.29 16.02
C LYS A 381 14.13 0.93 15.46
N MET A 382 14.43 -0.04 16.32
CA MET A 382 14.82 -1.40 15.91
C MET A 382 13.69 -2.09 15.13
N GLN A 383 12.45 -2.00 15.61
CA GLN A 383 11.26 -2.51 14.92
C GLN A 383 11.09 -1.85 13.55
N LEU A 384 11.17 -0.52 13.46
CA LEU A 384 11.06 0.22 12.21
C LEU A 384 12.21 -0.11 11.23
N GLN A 385 13.42 -0.38 11.73
CA GLN A 385 14.55 -0.81 10.91
C GLN A 385 14.36 -2.24 10.39
N ALA A 386 13.86 -3.16 11.22
CA ALA A 386 13.52 -4.52 10.83
C ALA A 386 12.39 -4.53 9.78
N GLU A 387 11.32 -3.76 9.98
CA GLU A 387 10.23 -3.60 9.02
C GLU A 387 10.73 -3.04 7.68
N ARG A 388 11.59 -2.00 7.72
CA ARG A 388 12.25 -1.45 6.51
C ARG A 388 13.16 -2.45 5.80
N LEU A 389 13.71 -3.46 6.49
CA LEU A 389 14.48 -4.55 5.88
C LEU A 389 13.54 -5.61 5.28
N GLY A 390 12.54 -6.05 6.04
CA GLY A 390 11.51 -6.99 5.58
C GLY A 390 10.75 -6.50 4.35
N ASN A 391 10.28 -5.25 4.35
CA ASN A 391 9.58 -4.64 3.21
C ASN A 391 10.48 -4.55 1.96
N ARG A 392 11.79 -4.30 2.12
CA ARG A 392 12.75 -4.33 1.00
C ARG A 392 12.96 -5.75 0.46
N HIS A 393 13.03 -6.75 1.33
CA HIS A 393 13.13 -8.16 0.94
C HIS A 393 11.86 -8.64 0.21
N ALA A 394 10.67 -8.33 0.75
CA ALA A 394 9.38 -8.69 0.16
C ALA A 394 9.23 -8.12 -1.26
N VAL A 395 9.51 -6.82 -1.46
CA VAL A 395 9.49 -6.19 -2.79
C VAL A 395 10.56 -6.76 -3.72
N SER A 396 11.69 -7.25 -3.20
CA SER A 396 12.71 -7.92 -4.01
C SER A 396 12.24 -9.28 -4.51
N GLU A 397 11.68 -10.11 -3.65
CA GLU A 397 11.16 -11.43 -4.03
C GLU A 397 9.89 -11.32 -4.91
N GLU A 398 9.01 -10.35 -4.67
CA GLU A 398 7.86 -10.08 -5.56
C GLU A 398 8.32 -9.74 -6.98
N ARG A 399 9.33 -8.86 -7.12
CA ARG A 399 9.93 -8.53 -8.43
C ARG A 399 10.55 -9.75 -9.11
N LYS A 400 11.25 -10.60 -8.35
CA LYS A 400 11.86 -11.83 -8.85
C LYS A 400 10.80 -12.82 -9.34
N VAL A 401 9.79 -13.12 -8.53
CA VAL A 401 8.66 -14.01 -8.92
C VAL A 401 7.88 -13.43 -10.12
N SER A 402 7.73 -12.11 -10.19
CA SER A 402 7.15 -11.43 -11.36
C SER A 402 8.03 -11.53 -12.61
N SER A 403 9.36 -11.44 -12.47
CA SER A 403 10.30 -11.66 -13.57
C SER A 403 10.20 -13.09 -14.06
N GLU A 404 10.37 -14.08 -13.18
CA GLU A 404 10.27 -15.51 -13.52
C GLU A 404 8.94 -15.86 -14.22
N ARG A 405 7.83 -15.20 -13.82
CA ARG A 405 6.53 -15.35 -14.50
C ARG A 405 6.54 -14.72 -15.89
N ALA A 406 7.09 -13.53 -16.05
CA ALA A 406 7.26 -12.91 -17.37
C ALA A 406 8.21 -13.71 -18.27
N ASP A 407 9.24 -14.34 -17.70
CA ASP A 407 10.22 -15.17 -18.40
C ASP A 407 9.56 -16.45 -18.92
N ARG A 408 8.77 -17.14 -18.09
CA ARG A 408 7.92 -18.27 -18.51
C ARG A 408 6.96 -17.88 -19.64
N MET A 409 6.25 -16.76 -19.53
CA MET A 409 5.32 -16.31 -20.57
C MET A 409 6.02 -15.95 -21.89
N ARG A 410 7.27 -15.43 -21.88
CA ARG A 410 8.03 -15.22 -23.12
C ARG A 410 8.41 -16.54 -23.79
N VAL A 411 8.91 -17.51 -23.02
CA VAL A 411 9.23 -18.85 -23.54
C VAL A 411 7.96 -19.55 -24.06
N GLU A 412 6.80 -19.38 -23.42
CA GLU A 412 5.53 -19.90 -23.93
C GLU A 412 5.16 -19.26 -25.28
N LEU A 413 5.27 -17.94 -25.42
CA LEU A 413 5.02 -17.23 -26.69
C LEU A 413 5.99 -17.65 -27.81
N GLU A 414 7.29 -17.71 -27.54
CA GLU A 414 8.32 -18.17 -28.48
C GLU A 414 8.02 -19.59 -28.98
N ASN A 415 7.58 -20.50 -28.09
CA ASN A 415 7.13 -21.83 -28.48
C ASN A 415 5.83 -21.82 -29.31
N MET A 416 4.90 -20.88 -29.07
CA MET A 416 3.69 -20.77 -29.91
C MET A 416 4.04 -20.29 -31.32
N ASP A 417 4.92 -19.29 -31.44
CA ASP A 417 5.36 -18.75 -32.73
C ASP A 417 6.11 -19.79 -33.57
N ILE A 418 6.97 -20.62 -32.95
CA ILE A 418 7.66 -21.73 -33.64
C ILE A 418 6.64 -22.70 -34.27
N ARG A 419 5.65 -23.16 -33.49
CA ARG A 419 4.59 -24.06 -34.02
C ARG A 419 3.74 -23.40 -35.10
N LEU A 420 3.46 -22.11 -34.96
CA LEU A 420 2.67 -21.36 -35.94
C LEU A 420 3.43 -21.22 -37.27
N GLU A 421 4.76 -21.07 -37.21
CA GLU A 421 5.62 -21.06 -38.39
C GLU A 421 5.80 -22.46 -39.01
N GLU A 422 5.75 -23.54 -38.22
CA GLU A 422 5.62 -24.91 -38.76
C GLU A 422 4.29 -25.12 -39.50
N GLU A 423 3.16 -24.69 -38.94
CA GLU A 423 1.84 -24.80 -39.58
C GLU A 423 1.74 -23.93 -40.84
N ARG A 424 2.40 -22.76 -40.88
CA ARG A 424 2.55 -21.96 -42.12
C ARG A 424 3.30 -22.73 -43.20
N LYS A 425 4.40 -23.42 -42.87
CA LYS A 425 5.18 -24.23 -43.82
C LYS A 425 4.35 -25.41 -44.35
N ARG A 426 3.72 -26.17 -43.46
CA ARG A 426 2.77 -27.27 -43.83
C ARG A 426 1.66 -26.75 -44.75
N SER A 427 1.10 -25.57 -44.46
CA SER A 427 0.07 -24.93 -45.28
C SER A 427 0.58 -24.52 -46.67
N ALA A 428 1.81 -24.01 -46.77
CA ALA A 428 2.44 -23.65 -48.04
C ALA A 428 2.78 -24.89 -48.89
N GLU A 429 3.27 -25.97 -48.28
CA GLU A 429 3.53 -27.25 -48.92
C GLU A 429 2.24 -27.89 -49.48
N LEU A 430 1.15 -27.88 -48.70
CA LEU A 430 -0.17 -28.33 -49.15
C LEU A 430 -0.71 -27.46 -50.29
N LEU A 431 -0.55 -26.14 -50.20
CA LEU A 431 -0.94 -25.22 -51.28
C LEU A 431 -0.15 -25.49 -52.57
N GLN A 432 1.14 -25.81 -52.48
CA GLN A 432 1.96 -26.21 -53.63
C GLN A 432 1.44 -27.52 -54.26
N GLN A 433 1.09 -28.52 -53.44
CA GLN A 433 0.51 -29.78 -53.92
C GLN A 433 -0.84 -29.57 -54.63
N VAL A 434 -1.74 -28.75 -54.06
CA VAL A 434 -3.02 -28.38 -54.69
C VAL A 434 -2.79 -27.68 -56.04
N ASN A 435 -1.84 -26.75 -56.12
CA ASN A 435 -1.48 -26.08 -57.38
C ASN A 435 -0.92 -27.06 -58.43
N MET A 436 -0.14 -28.07 -58.03
CA MET A 436 0.35 -29.11 -58.93
C MET A 436 -0.81 -29.98 -59.47
N LEU A 437 -1.72 -30.42 -58.60
CA LEU A 437 -2.90 -31.20 -58.98
C LEU A 437 -3.82 -30.41 -59.92
N GLN A 438 -4.05 -29.12 -59.65
CA GLN A 438 -4.86 -28.26 -60.51
C GLN A 438 -4.24 -28.09 -61.91
N LYS A 439 -2.91 -27.91 -62.00
CA LYS A 439 -2.20 -27.86 -63.30
C LYS A 439 -2.27 -29.19 -64.05
N SER A 440 -2.12 -30.31 -63.34
CA SER A 440 -2.25 -31.66 -63.91
C SER A 440 -3.64 -31.89 -64.49
N LEU A 441 -4.70 -31.53 -63.76
CA LEU A 441 -6.09 -31.65 -64.18
C LEU A 441 -6.41 -30.80 -65.42
N LEU A 442 -5.86 -29.58 -65.51
CA LEU A 442 -5.99 -28.73 -66.70
C LEU A 442 -5.31 -29.35 -67.92
N SER A 443 -4.08 -29.86 -67.75
CA SER A 443 -3.35 -30.58 -68.81
C SER A 443 -4.10 -31.84 -69.27
N GLN A 444 -4.64 -32.63 -68.34
CA GLN A 444 -5.45 -33.81 -68.66
C GLN A 444 -6.73 -33.44 -69.44
N ASN A 445 -7.36 -32.31 -69.12
CA ASN A 445 -8.52 -31.80 -69.84
C ASN A 445 -8.17 -31.31 -71.26
N GLU A 446 -6.99 -30.72 -71.47
CA GLU A 446 -6.46 -30.40 -72.80
C GLU A 446 -6.17 -31.66 -73.62
N GLU A 447 -5.57 -32.67 -73.01
CA GLU A 447 -5.29 -33.95 -73.66
C GLU A 447 -6.58 -34.69 -74.05
N GLN A 448 -7.58 -34.72 -73.16
CA GLN A 448 -8.91 -35.24 -73.48
C GLN A 448 -9.59 -34.50 -74.65
N ARG A 449 -9.42 -33.17 -74.74
CA ARG A 449 -9.92 -32.39 -75.88
C ARG A 449 -9.18 -32.71 -77.19
N ARG A 450 -7.87 -32.97 -77.14
CA ARG A 450 -7.09 -33.44 -78.31
C ARG A 450 -7.54 -34.83 -78.77
N ILE A 451 -7.70 -35.77 -77.83
CA ILE A 451 -8.17 -37.13 -78.11
C ILE A 451 -9.55 -37.09 -78.77
N ALA A 452 -10.51 -36.37 -78.19
CA ALA A 452 -11.86 -36.24 -78.77
C ALA A 452 -11.87 -35.62 -80.18
N ALA A 453 -10.97 -34.67 -80.47
CA ALA A 453 -10.81 -34.09 -81.81
C ALA A 453 -10.21 -35.11 -82.82
N LEU A 454 -9.22 -35.90 -82.40
CA LEU A 454 -8.65 -36.98 -83.23
C LEU A 454 -9.65 -38.11 -83.47
N GLU A 455 -10.45 -38.48 -82.46
CA GLU A 455 -11.55 -39.45 -82.61
C GLU A 455 -12.59 -38.98 -83.63
N GLN A 456 -12.98 -37.69 -83.60
CA GLN A 456 -13.85 -37.10 -84.62
C GLN A 456 -13.21 -37.11 -86.02
N GLN A 457 -11.92 -36.78 -86.12
CA GLN A 457 -11.19 -36.83 -87.40
C GLN A 457 -11.11 -38.25 -87.98
N ILE A 458 -10.88 -39.26 -87.13
CA ILE A 458 -10.87 -40.68 -87.52
C ILE A 458 -12.27 -41.13 -87.97
N GLN A 459 -13.34 -40.72 -87.27
CA GLN A 459 -14.73 -41.04 -87.65
C GLN A 459 -15.13 -40.40 -88.99
N LEU A 460 -14.71 -39.15 -89.25
CA LEU A 460 -14.92 -38.50 -90.55
C LEU A 460 -14.16 -39.22 -91.67
N SER A 461 -12.86 -39.47 -91.48
CA SER A 461 -12.03 -40.20 -92.45
C SER A 461 -12.57 -41.60 -92.77
N ALA A 462 -13.03 -42.35 -91.77
CA ALA A 462 -13.64 -43.66 -91.95
C ALA A 462 -14.98 -43.59 -92.72
N LYS A 463 -15.78 -42.54 -92.49
CA LYS A 463 -17.02 -42.29 -93.24
C LYS A 463 -16.73 -41.93 -94.71
N ASP A 464 -15.74 -41.07 -94.95
CA ASP A 464 -15.37 -40.65 -96.30
C ASP A 464 -14.76 -41.81 -97.11
N PHE A 465 -14.00 -42.70 -96.46
CA PHE A 465 -13.54 -43.95 -97.07
C PHE A 465 -14.69 -44.89 -97.46
N GLU A 466 -15.73 -45.03 -96.63
CA GLU A 466 -16.93 -45.82 -96.98
C GLU A 466 -17.73 -45.15 -98.11
N ASN A 467 -17.80 -43.81 -98.17
CA ASN A 467 -18.37 -43.09 -99.31
C ASN A 467 -17.58 -43.39 -100.61
N GLU A 468 -16.26 -43.21 -100.61
CA GLU A 468 -15.39 -43.55 -101.76
C GLU A 468 -15.54 -45.00 -102.20
N LYS A 469 -15.74 -45.93 -101.27
CA LYS A 469 -15.94 -47.36 -101.53
C LYS A 469 -17.29 -47.61 -102.21
N ILE A 470 -18.36 -46.91 -101.83
CA ILE A 470 -19.67 -46.95 -102.50
C ILE A 470 -19.57 -46.33 -103.91
N ASP A 471 -18.88 -45.21 -104.07
CA ASP A 471 -18.65 -44.59 -105.38
C ASP A 471 -17.82 -45.49 -106.29
N ARG A 472 -16.76 -46.11 -105.76
CA ARG A 472 -15.92 -47.08 -106.47
C ARG A 472 -16.71 -48.32 -106.92
N GLN A 473 -17.58 -48.86 -106.07
CA GLN A 473 -18.50 -49.95 -106.44
C GLN A 473 -19.49 -49.50 -107.52
N THR A 474 -20.02 -48.28 -107.42
CA THR A 474 -20.94 -47.69 -108.41
C THR A 474 -20.25 -47.52 -109.77
N MET A 475 -19.03 -47.00 -109.80
CA MET A 475 -18.23 -46.86 -111.02
C MET A 475 -17.81 -48.22 -111.60
N GLN A 476 -17.48 -49.21 -110.76
CA GLN A 476 -17.25 -50.59 -111.21
C GLN A 476 -18.51 -51.21 -111.84
N HIS A 477 -19.69 -50.95 -111.28
CA HIS A 477 -20.96 -51.40 -111.86
C HIS A 477 -21.26 -50.72 -113.20
N GLN A 478 -21.05 -49.40 -113.30
CA GLN A 478 -21.17 -48.67 -114.56
C GLN A 478 -20.20 -49.20 -115.62
N LEU A 479 -18.94 -49.45 -115.26
CA LEU A 479 -17.95 -50.06 -116.15
C LEU A 479 -18.36 -51.46 -116.61
N HIS A 480 -18.88 -52.31 -115.72
CA HIS A 480 -19.41 -53.63 -116.10
C HIS A 480 -20.61 -53.53 -117.05
N LYS A 481 -21.48 -52.52 -116.87
CA LYS A 481 -22.59 -52.24 -117.78
C LYS A 481 -22.07 -51.83 -119.16
N VAL A 482 -21.13 -50.90 -119.24
CA VAL A 482 -20.47 -50.50 -120.51
C VAL A 482 -19.78 -51.69 -121.18
N LEU A 483 -19.02 -52.50 -120.45
CA LEU A 483 -18.36 -53.72 -120.96
C LEU A 483 -19.34 -54.84 -121.37
N LYS A 484 -20.60 -54.77 -120.94
CA LYS A 484 -21.68 -55.68 -121.37
C LYS A 484 -22.36 -55.17 -122.65
N GLU A 485 -22.60 -53.87 -122.76
CA GLU A 485 -23.11 -53.27 -124.00
C GLU A 485 -22.06 -53.28 -125.13
N LEU A 486 -20.78 -53.07 -124.83
CA LEU A 486 -19.68 -53.27 -125.79
C LEU A 486 -19.58 -54.73 -126.28
N ARG A 487 -19.84 -55.71 -125.40
CA ARG A 487 -19.92 -57.13 -125.81
C ARG A 487 -21.10 -57.37 -126.73
N LYS A 488 -22.31 -56.90 -126.38
CA LYS A 488 -23.48 -56.96 -127.27
C LYS A 488 -23.22 -56.30 -128.63
N ALA A 489 -22.55 -55.15 -128.66
CA ALA A 489 -22.17 -54.47 -129.90
C ALA A 489 -21.19 -55.32 -130.71
N ARG A 490 -20.19 -55.95 -130.07
CA ARG A 490 -19.28 -56.90 -130.73
C ARG A 490 -20.00 -58.16 -131.22
N ASP A 491 -20.98 -58.66 -130.49
CA ASP A 491 -21.80 -59.81 -130.89
C ASP A 491 -22.78 -59.45 -132.02
N GLN A 492 -23.22 -58.19 -132.11
CA GLN A 492 -23.98 -57.66 -133.25
C GLN A 492 -23.08 -57.51 -134.49
N ILE A 493 -21.85 -57.00 -134.33
CA ILE A 493 -20.83 -56.98 -135.39
C ILE A 493 -20.55 -58.41 -135.88
N ALA A 494 -20.25 -59.34 -134.97
CA ALA A 494 -20.00 -60.75 -135.33
C ALA A 494 -21.21 -61.43 -136.01
N LYS A 495 -22.44 -61.03 -135.68
CA LYS A 495 -23.64 -61.49 -136.40
C LYS A 495 -23.75 -60.90 -137.82
N LEU A 496 -23.43 -59.62 -137.99
CA LEU A 496 -23.36 -58.97 -139.30
C LEU A 496 -22.22 -59.54 -140.17
N GLU A 497 -21.09 -59.92 -139.56
CA GLU A 497 -19.99 -60.63 -140.21
C GLU A 497 -20.39 -62.07 -140.58
N SER A 498 -21.07 -62.81 -139.69
CA SER A 498 -21.53 -64.18 -139.97
C SER A 498 -22.59 -64.26 -141.08
N ALA A 499 -23.26 -63.14 -141.40
CA ALA A 499 -24.22 -63.04 -142.50
C ALA A 499 -23.55 -62.92 -143.89
N LYS A 500 -22.22 -62.91 -143.99
CA LYS A 500 -21.46 -62.97 -145.25
C LYS A 500 -20.23 -63.88 -145.15
N GLN A 501 -20.13 -64.86 -146.05
CA GLN A 501 -18.97 -65.72 -146.23
C GLN A 501 -18.85 -66.11 -147.72
N PRO A 502 -17.66 -66.43 -148.25
CA PRO A 502 -16.33 -65.95 -147.85
C PRO A 502 -15.57 -65.30 -149.03
N ASN A 503 -14.69 -64.33 -148.74
CA ASN A 503 -13.52 -64.02 -149.56
C ASN A 503 -12.52 -63.22 -148.70
N ALA A 504 -11.20 -63.30 -148.81
CA ALA A 504 -10.24 -64.38 -149.12
C ALA A 504 -8.90 -63.70 -149.45
N ARG A 505 -8.00 -63.65 -148.45
CA ARG A 505 -6.53 -63.51 -148.59
C ARG A 505 -5.95 -62.17 -149.09
N PHE A 506 -4.63 -62.08 -148.90
CA PHE A 506 -3.70 -60.95 -149.09
C PHE A 506 -3.78 -59.84 -148.01
N SER A 507 -2.68 -59.43 -147.37
CA SER A 507 -1.42 -60.14 -147.07
C SER A 507 -0.61 -59.37 -146.00
N GLU A 508 0.11 -60.10 -145.14
CA GLU A 508 1.27 -59.58 -144.38
C GLU A 508 2.41 -59.16 -145.34
N PRO A 509 3.32 -58.20 -145.00
CA PRO A 509 4.20 -58.38 -143.83
C PRO A 509 4.67 -57.15 -143.02
N SER A 510 4.98 -57.44 -141.75
CA SER A 510 6.07 -56.94 -140.89
C SER A 510 7.02 -55.83 -141.40
N SER A 511 7.22 -54.78 -140.57
CA SER A 511 8.54 -54.17 -140.34
C SER A 511 8.64 -53.46 -138.98
N TYR A 512 9.83 -53.49 -138.37
CA TYR A 512 10.16 -52.98 -137.03
C TYR A 512 10.21 -51.44 -136.92
N ASN A 513 9.79 -50.91 -135.75
CA ASN A 513 10.52 -49.99 -134.84
C ASN A 513 9.51 -49.12 -134.05
N LYS A 514 9.40 -49.24 -132.71
CA LYS A 514 10.33 -48.78 -131.64
C LYS A 514 10.19 -47.29 -131.28
N LEU A 515 9.10 -46.98 -130.58
CA LEU A 515 8.78 -45.77 -129.80
C LEU A 515 7.87 -46.23 -128.64
N GLU A 516 7.99 -45.82 -127.38
CA GLU A 516 9.05 -45.13 -126.64
C GLU A 516 9.24 -45.85 -125.28
N PHE A 517 10.45 -45.85 -124.74
CA PHE A 517 10.69 -46.25 -123.34
C PHE A 517 11.75 -45.33 -122.75
N GLU A 518 11.34 -44.39 -121.92
CA GLU A 518 12.17 -43.25 -121.53
C GLU A 518 13.14 -43.62 -120.39
N ARG A 519 14.42 -43.77 -120.78
CA ARG A 519 15.65 -43.63 -119.97
C ARG A 519 15.69 -44.32 -118.60
N LEU A 520 16.43 -45.43 -118.55
CA LEU A 520 16.85 -46.08 -117.31
C LEU A 520 17.74 -45.17 -116.41
N THR A 521 17.45 -45.28 -115.12
CA THR A 521 18.28 -45.07 -113.91
C THR A 521 19.80 -44.97 -114.06
N ILE A 522 20.40 -44.07 -113.26
CA ILE A 522 21.48 -44.34 -112.29
C ILE A 522 21.42 -43.24 -111.19
N ASP A 523 21.92 -43.54 -109.99
CA ASP A 523 21.80 -42.78 -108.72
C ASP A 523 22.36 -41.34 -108.78
N ASP A 524 22.02 -40.36 -107.93
CA ASP A 524 21.77 -40.38 -106.47
C ASP A 524 21.17 -39.00 -106.01
N HIS A 525 20.78 -38.88 -104.73
CA HIS A 525 20.43 -37.67 -103.94
C HIS A 525 19.11 -36.92 -104.27
N PRO A 526 18.05 -37.02 -103.42
CA PRO A 526 16.79 -36.29 -103.62
C PRO A 526 16.85 -34.81 -103.19
N GLY A 527 16.58 -33.88 -104.13
CA GLY A 527 16.32 -32.47 -103.82
C GLY A 527 14.84 -32.21 -103.51
N LEU A 528 14.53 -31.59 -102.36
CA LEU A 528 13.15 -31.32 -101.92
C LEU A 528 12.70 -29.87 -102.13
N THR A 529 11.59 -29.73 -102.88
CA THR A 529 10.47 -28.77 -102.73
C THR A 529 10.76 -27.28 -102.48
N SER A 530 10.55 -26.50 -103.55
CA SER A 530 9.71 -25.28 -103.70
C SER A 530 9.41 -24.31 -102.52
N PRO A 531 9.28 -22.99 -102.77
CA PRO A 531 9.20 -21.97 -101.72
C PRO A 531 7.80 -21.38 -101.47
N SER A 532 7.46 -21.09 -100.20
CA SER A 532 6.87 -19.80 -99.78
C SER A 532 6.67 -19.65 -98.27
N LYS A 533 7.25 -18.57 -97.72
CA LYS A 533 6.78 -17.74 -96.60
C LYS A 533 5.92 -18.41 -95.51
N VAL A 534 6.58 -18.86 -94.43
CA VAL A 534 6.06 -18.76 -93.06
C VAL A 534 7.10 -18.01 -92.24
N THR A 535 6.67 -17.06 -91.40
CA THR A 535 7.57 -16.20 -90.62
C THR A 535 8.17 -16.96 -89.44
N ASN A 536 9.50 -16.94 -89.30
CA ASN A 536 10.20 -17.57 -88.17
C ASN A 536 10.06 -16.72 -86.90
N LEU A 537 9.05 -17.02 -86.07
CA LEU A 537 8.75 -16.35 -84.79
C LEU A 537 9.80 -16.57 -83.67
N LEU A 538 11.04 -16.93 -84.01
CA LEU A 538 12.15 -17.17 -83.07
C LEU A 538 13.31 -16.17 -83.22
N ASP A 539 13.22 -15.23 -84.17
CA ASP A 539 14.26 -14.21 -84.41
C ASP A 539 13.96 -12.86 -83.72
N GLU A 540 12.79 -12.74 -83.05
CA GLU A 540 12.41 -11.56 -82.25
C GLU A 540 12.71 -11.72 -80.74
N SER A 541 13.13 -12.90 -80.28
CA SER A 541 13.48 -13.15 -78.88
C SER A 541 15.00 -13.11 -78.64
N PHE A 542 15.41 -12.32 -77.64
CA PHE A 542 16.81 -12.18 -77.21
C PHE A 542 17.03 -12.90 -75.88
N LEU A 543 18.20 -13.52 -75.73
CA LEU A 543 18.70 -14.15 -74.51
C LEU A 543 19.91 -13.34 -74.01
N GLU A 544 19.89 -12.94 -72.74
CA GLU A 544 20.97 -12.17 -72.12
C GLU A 544 21.97 -13.07 -71.39
N CYS A 545 23.26 -12.74 -71.45
CA CYS A 545 24.26 -13.35 -70.57
C CYS A 545 24.04 -12.90 -69.12
N PRO A 546 23.92 -13.81 -68.13
CA PRO A 546 23.56 -13.44 -66.75
C PRO A 546 24.62 -12.60 -66.00
N LYS A 547 25.89 -12.60 -66.44
CA LYS A 547 26.97 -11.83 -65.78
C LYS A 547 27.11 -10.39 -66.36
N CYS A 548 26.96 -10.22 -67.68
CA CYS A 548 27.22 -8.94 -68.37
C CYS A 548 26.01 -8.32 -69.09
N ARG A 549 24.90 -9.05 -69.21
CA ARG A 549 23.65 -8.66 -69.91
C ARG A 549 23.79 -8.31 -71.41
N THR A 550 24.85 -8.78 -72.06
CA THR A 550 24.93 -8.73 -73.54
C THR A 550 23.79 -9.57 -74.14
N PRO A 551 22.92 -8.99 -75.01
CA PRO A 551 21.80 -9.71 -75.62
C PRO A 551 22.24 -10.43 -76.89
N TYR A 552 21.77 -11.67 -77.06
CA TYR A 552 22.00 -12.50 -78.25
C TYR A 552 20.66 -12.99 -78.82
N PRO A 553 20.46 -13.00 -80.15
CA PRO A 553 19.28 -13.63 -80.76
C PRO A 553 19.14 -15.11 -80.37
N THR A 554 17.92 -15.59 -80.17
CA THR A 554 17.67 -17.00 -79.80
C THR A 554 18.15 -17.97 -80.90
N SER A 555 18.08 -17.54 -82.16
CA SER A 555 18.68 -18.21 -83.32
C SER A 555 20.20 -18.43 -83.20
N ARG A 556 20.89 -17.69 -82.34
CA ARG A 556 22.35 -17.76 -82.06
C ARG A 556 22.69 -18.21 -80.64
N HIS A 557 21.81 -18.93 -79.95
CA HIS A 557 22.05 -19.44 -78.58
C HIS A 557 23.41 -20.14 -78.37
N ARG A 558 23.99 -20.75 -79.41
CA ARG A 558 25.29 -21.43 -79.36
C ARG A 558 26.48 -20.46 -79.24
N GLU A 559 26.35 -19.24 -79.77
CA GLU A 559 27.31 -18.14 -79.58
C GLU A 559 27.18 -17.53 -78.17
N LEU A 560 25.96 -17.50 -77.62
CA LEU A 560 25.73 -17.10 -76.23
C LEU A 560 26.36 -18.09 -75.23
N LEU A 561 26.28 -19.41 -75.49
CA LEU A 561 26.89 -20.41 -74.62
C LEU A 561 28.42 -20.26 -74.56
N THR A 562 29.09 -20.14 -75.71
CA THR A 562 30.55 -19.90 -75.71
C THR A 562 30.92 -18.54 -75.12
N HIS A 563 30.08 -17.51 -75.28
CA HIS A 563 30.25 -16.26 -74.56
C HIS A 563 30.11 -16.43 -73.04
N ILE A 564 29.14 -17.23 -72.57
CA ILE A 564 28.94 -17.53 -71.14
C ILE A 564 30.15 -18.28 -70.56
N ASP A 565 30.73 -19.23 -71.28
CA ASP A 565 31.93 -19.97 -70.83
C ASP A 565 33.13 -19.02 -70.61
N TYR A 566 33.39 -18.12 -71.55
CA TYR A 566 34.43 -17.07 -71.41
C TYR A 566 34.07 -15.97 -70.41
N CYS A 567 32.77 -15.68 -70.22
CA CYS A 567 32.33 -14.60 -69.35
C CYS A 567 32.24 -15.04 -67.89
N LEU A 568 31.88 -16.30 -67.58
CA LEU A 568 31.78 -16.81 -66.20
C LEU A 568 33.14 -17.08 -65.54
N ALA A 569 34.20 -17.28 -66.33
CA ALA A 569 35.59 -17.21 -65.88
C ALA A 569 35.96 -15.84 -65.24
#